data_AF-A0A0R2R0W8-F1
#
_entry.id   AF-A0A0R2R0W8-F1
#
_cell.length_a   1.000
_cell.length_b   1.000
_cell.length_c   1.000
_cell.angle_alpha   90.00
_cell.angle_beta   90.00
_cell.angle_gamma   90.00
#
_symmetry.space_group_name_H-M   'P 1'
#
loop_
_entity.id
_entity.type
_entity.pdbx_description
1 polymer ?
#
loop_
_entity_poly.entity_id
_entity_poly.type
_entity_poly.pdbx_seq_one_letter_code
_entity_poly.pdbx_strand_id
1 'polypeptide(L)'
;MLTTVLTALSNAATPWVNPTVDYHALAPEMVLAAGLCVVLLADLFLDESRKWVLSSLAGFTLLAAVLPVLTLGLSDVNVRSMFDGRYVVDNFSIVIKAMFLIAGYVVVLLSSNHVEEGEYWRGEYYFLLLSSILGMVMMASARDLISIFVALEFLSIPAYMLAAWRKRDIKSNEAGINTSC
;
A
#
# COMPACT_ATOMS: atom_id res chain seq x y z
N MET A 1 15.18 -54.72 12.49
CA MET A 1 13.89 -54.34 11.88
C MET A 1 13.38 -53.03 12.50
N LEU A 2 12.95 -53.01 13.77
CA LEU A 2 12.39 -51.78 14.40
C LEU A 2 13.40 -50.63 14.53
N THR A 3 14.65 -50.92 14.89
CA THR A 3 15.73 -49.93 15.04
C THR A 3 16.14 -49.30 13.71
N THR A 4 16.03 -50.05 12.61
CA THR A 4 16.33 -49.61 11.24
C THR A 4 15.27 -48.65 10.71
N VAL A 5 14.00 -48.88 11.06
CA VAL A 5 12.88 -47.98 10.73
C VAL A 5 12.99 -46.68 11.53
N LEU A 6 13.36 -46.75 12.83
CA LEU A 6 13.53 -45.55 13.66
C LEU A 6 14.65 -44.63 13.16
N THR A 7 15.77 -45.20 12.70
CA THR A 7 16.90 -44.44 12.11
C THR A 7 16.57 -43.89 10.73
N ALA A 8 15.73 -44.57 9.94
CA ALA A 8 15.22 -44.04 8.68
C ALA A 8 14.29 -42.84 8.89
N LEU A 9 13.42 -42.89 9.92
CA LEU A 9 12.53 -41.78 10.28
C LEU A 9 13.29 -40.57 10.86
N SER A 10 14.36 -40.79 11.63
CA SER A 10 15.19 -39.69 12.13
C SER A 10 16.00 -39.00 11.03
N ASN A 11 16.40 -39.73 9.99
CA ASN A 11 17.07 -39.16 8.81
C ASN A 11 16.10 -38.49 7.82
N ALA A 12 14.81 -38.87 7.85
CA ALA A 12 13.75 -38.22 7.06
C ALA A 12 13.24 -36.91 7.71
N ALA A 13 13.50 -36.71 9.01
CA ALA A 13 13.30 -35.44 9.67
C ALA A 13 14.42 -34.48 9.24
N THR A 14 14.25 -33.85 8.08
CA THR A 14 15.05 -32.68 7.72
C THR A 14 14.93 -31.67 8.88
N PRO A 15 16.05 -31.21 9.46
CA PRO A 15 15.98 -30.21 10.51
C PRO A 15 15.22 -29.00 9.95
N TRP A 16 14.23 -28.51 10.70
CA TRP A 16 13.47 -27.32 10.33
C TRP A 16 14.46 -26.15 10.14
N VAL A 17 14.71 -25.78 8.89
CA VAL A 17 15.50 -24.60 8.55
C VAL A 17 14.52 -23.44 8.49
N ASN A 18 14.65 -22.51 9.44
CA ASN A 18 13.78 -21.36 9.49
C ASN A 18 14.02 -20.49 8.24
N PRO A 19 12.99 -20.13 7.46
CA PRO A 19 13.16 -19.22 6.34
C PRO A 19 13.70 -17.88 6.87
N THR A 20 14.80 -17.41 6.29
CA THR A 20 15.40 -16.12 6.65
C THR A 20 14.59 -15.01 5.99
N VAL A 21 13.74 -14.34 6.77
CA VAL A 21 12.96 -13.19 6.31
C VAL A 21 13.74 -11.90 6.59
N ASP A 22 14.13 -11.20 5.54
CA ASP A 22 14.85 -9.94 5.63
C ASP A 22 13.87 -8.75 5.79
N TYR A 23 13.53 -8.42 7.03
CA TYR A 23 12.57 -7.35 7.36
C TYR A 23 12.92 -6.00 6.73
N HIS A 24 14.19 -5.73 6.40
CA HIS A 24 14.58 -4.47 5.78
C HIS A 24 14.09 -4.37 4.33
N ALA A 25 13.93 -5.48 3.61
CA ALA A 25 13.38 -5.48 2.25
C ALA A 25 11.87 -5.21 2.21
N LEU A 26 11.15 -5.59 3.27
CA LEU A 26 9.69 -5.36 3.42
C LEU A 26 9.36 -4.01 4.09
N ALA A 27 10.37 -3.28 4.54
CA ALA A 27 10.21 -2.01 5.25
C ALA A 27 9.30 -0.98 4.53
N PRO A 28 9.41 -0.72 3.21
CA PRO A 28 8.54 0.30 2.57
C PRO A 28 7.07 -0.10 2.57
N GLU A 29 6.75 -1.38 2.41
CA GLU A 29 5.38 -1.89 2.45
C GLU A 29 4.82 -1.87 3.86
N MET A 30 5.63 -2.24 4.85
CA MET A 30 5.25 -2.19 6.27
C MET A 30 4.96 -0.76 6.74
N VAL A 31 5.79 0.21 6.33
CA VAL A 31 5.57 1.63 6.68
C VAL A 31 4.29 2.17 6.03
N LEU A 32 4.03 1.84 4.76
CA LEU A 32 2.78 2.23 4.11
C LEU A 32 1.56 1.57 4.73
N ALA A 33 1.61 0.26 5.03
CA ALA A 33 0.52 -0.46 5.67
C ALA A 33 0.24 0.08 7.08
N ALA A 34 1.29 0.35 7.87
CA ALA A 34 1.16 0.97 9.18
C ALA A 34 0.55 2.37 9.08
N GLY A 35 1.03 3.21 8.16
CA GLY A 35 0.49 4.53 7.92
C GLY A 35 -0.96 4.51 7.44
N LEU A 36 -1.34 3.55 6.58
CA LEU A 36 -2.73 3.32 6.16
C LEU A 36 -3.63 3.00 7.37
N CYS A 37 -3.21 2.10 8.25
CA CYS A 37 -3.94 1.77 9.48
C CYS A 37 -4.05 2.99 10.40
N VAL A 38 -2.98 3.77 10.55
CA VAL A 38 -2.99 4.98 11.37
C VAL A 38 -3.92 6.05 10.79
N VAL A 39 -3.94 6.24 9.48
CA VAL A 39 -4.87 7.16 8.80
C VAL A 39 -6.31 6.69 8.96
N LEU A 40 -6.59 5.38 8.82
CA LEU A 40 -7.93 4.83 9.02
C LEU A 40 -8.42 5.00 10.47
N LEU A 41 -7.56 4.70 11.44
CA LEU A 41 -7.90 4.92 12.86
C LEU A 41 -8.09 6.41 13.15
N ALA A 42 -7.22 7.26 12.63
CA ALA A 42 -7.36 8.71 12.79
C ALA A 42 -8.69 9.18 12.19
N ASP A 43 -9.08 8.72 11.01
CA ASP A 43 -10.38 9.07 10.40
C ASP A 43 -11.56 8.61 11.26
N LEU A 44 -11.50 7.40 11.83
CA LEU A 44 -12.57 6.86 12.67
C LEU A 44 -12.73 7.62 14.01
N PHE A 45 -11.64 8.14 14.57
CA PHE A 45 -11.64 8.80 15.87
C PHE A 45 -11.64 10.34 15.81
N LEU A 46 -11.31 10.96 14.67
CA LEU A 46 -11.28 12.42 14.54
C LEU A 46 -12.63 12.98 14.09
N ASP A 47 -13.06 13.99 14.83
CA ASP A 47 -14.22 14.80 14.50
C ASP A 47 -13.95 15.73 13.29
N GLU A 48 -15.01 16.17 12.63
CA GLU A 48 -14.97 16.87 11.33
C GLU A 48 -14.10 18.13 11.29
N SER A 49 -13.96 18.77 12.45
CA SER A 49 -13.15 19.97 12.67
C SER A 49 -11.63 19.76 12.47
N ARG A 50 -11.11 18.53 12.59
CA ARG A 50 -9.66 18.25 12.49
C ARG A 50 -9.25 17.55 11.19
N LYS A 51 -10.13 17.52 10.19
CA LYS A 51 -9.87 16.82 8.91
C LYS A 51 -8.64 17.34 8.14
N TRP A 52 -8.14 18.55 8.41
CA TRP A 52 -6.85 19.06 7.90
C TRP A 52 -5.64 18.21 8.32
N VAL A 53 -5.70 17.60 9.52
CA VAL A 53 -4.63 16.74 10.04
C VAL A 53 -4.46 15.48 9.19
N LEU A 54 -5.52 14.99 8.53
CA LEU A 54 -5.45 13.80 7.68
C LEU A 54 -4.64 14.03 6.41
N SER A 55 -4.75 15.20 5.78
CA SER A 55 -3.92 15.56 4.62
C SER A 55 -2.44 15.61 5.00
N SER A 56 -2.11 16.22 6.15
CA SER A 56 -0.74 16.22 6.66
C SER A 56 -0.26 14.81 7.00
N LEU A 57 -1.10 13.98 7.63
CA LEU A 57 -0.76 12.62 8.03
C LEU A 57 -0.53 11.69 6.84
N ALA A 58 -1.34 11.81 5.78
CA ALA A 58 -1.13 11.10 4.52
C ALA A 58 0.18 11.52 3.84
N GLY A 59 0.47 12.83 3.82
CA GLY A 59 1.75 13.36 3.35
C GLY A 59 2.94 12.84 4.14
N PHE A 60 2.86 12.86 5.48
CA PHE A 60 3.90 12.31 6.36
C PHE A 60 4.09 10.80 6.17
N THR A 61 3.01 10.06 5.95
CA THR A 61 3.07 8.61 5.66
C THR A 61 3.84 8.33 4.37
N LEU A 62 3.55 9.06 3.30
CA LEU A 62 4.28 8.92 2.03
C LEU A 62 5.75 9.33 2.18
N LEU A 63 6.03 10.42 2.88
CA LEU A 63 7.40 10.85 3.17
C LEU A 63 8.17 9.81 3.99
N ALA A 64 7.51 9.22 5.00
CA ALA A 64 8.08 8.15 5.81
C ALA A 64 8.37 6.89 4.98
N ALA A 65 7.54 6.58 3.97
CA ALA A 65 7.75 5.47 3.06
C ALA A 65 8.91 5.69 2.06
N VAL A 66 9.30 6.93 1.79
CA VAL A 66 10.49 7.25 0.97
C VAL A 66 11.79 6.88 1.70
N LEU A 67 11.84 7.00 3.03
CA LEU A 67 13.03 6.67 3.81
C LEU A 67 13.54 5.23 3.59
N PRO A 68 12.71 4.17 3.75
CA PRO A 68 13.17 2.80 3.50
C PRO A 68 13.51 2.53 2.03
N VAL A 69 12.90 3.24 1.08
CA VAL A 69 13.28 3.14 -0.34
C VAL A 69 14.69 3.72 -0.57
N LEU A 70 14.99 4.85 0.07
CA LEU A 70 16.31 5.47 0.00
C LEU A 70 17.38 4.63 0.70
N THR A 71 17.09 4.04 1.87
CA THR A 71 18.04 3.16 2.57
C THR A 71 18.32 1.89 1.76
N LEU A 72 17.32 1.34 1.08
CA LEU A 72 17.48 0.20 0.17
C LEU A 72 18.31 0.58 -1.06
N GLY A 73 18.09 1.76 -1.66
CA GLY A 73 18.86 2.24 -2.81
C GLY A 73 20.33 2.58 -2.50
N LEU A 74 20.65 2.90 -1.24
CA LEU A 74 22.02 3.18 -0.77
C LEU A 74 22.75 1.92 -0.25
N SER A 75 22.06 0.78 -0.16
CA SER A 75 22.66 -0.47 0.32
C SER A 75 23.44 -1.17 -0.80
N ASP A 76 24.64 -1.67 -0.50
CA ASP A 76 25.53 -2.41 -1.44
C ASP A 76 24.96 -3.77 -1.93
N VAL A 77 23.79 -4.18 -1.44
CA VAL A 77 23.16 -5.45 -1.77
C VAL A 77 22.28 -5.29 -3.01
N ASN A 78 22.78 -5.72 -4.17
CA ASN A 78 22.14 -5.53 -5.47
C ASN A 78 20.80 -6.26 -5.68
N VAL A 79 20.60 -7.43 -5.05
CA VAL A 79 19.39 -8.23 -5.20
C VAL A 79 19.08 -8.96 -3.90
N ARG A 80 17.87 -8.77 -3.38
CA ARG A 80 17.35 -9.49 -2.21
C ARG A 80 16.13 -10.30 -2.65
N SER A 81 16.21 -11.62 -2.58
CA SER A 81 15.11 -12.53 -2.89
C SER A 81 14.53 -13.15 -1.62
N MET A 82 13.21 -13.27 -1.59
CA MET A 82 12.42 -13.81 -0.49
C MET A 82 11.31 -14.70 -1.02
N PHE A 83 10.79 -15.57 -0.14
CA PHE A 83 9.72 -16.52 -0.45
C PHE A 83 10.05 -17.39 -1.67
N ASP A 84 11.27 -17.94 -1.69
CA ASP A 84 11.71 -18.85 -2.75
C ASP A 84 11.63 -18.19 -4.14
N GLY A 85 12.06 -16.91 -4.21
CA GLY A 85 12.14 -16.12 -5.43
C GLY A 85 10.84 -15.42 -5.87
N ARG A 86 9.75 -15.56 -5.12
CA ARG A 86 8.44 -14.94 -5.46
C ARG A 86 8.41 -13.44 -5.17
N TYR A 87 9.17 -12.99 -4.17
CA TYR A 87 9.33 -11.59 -3.83
C TYR A 87 10.79 -11.21 -4.00
N VAL A 88 11.08 -10.28 -4.90
CA VAL A 88 12.46 -9.86 -5.18
C VAL A 88 12.51 -8.33 -5.17
N VAL A 89 13.48 -7.80 -4.45
CA VAL A 89 13.82 -6.38 -4.44
C VAL A 89 15.14 -6.22 -5.17
N ASP A 90 15.09 -5.66 -6.37
CA ASP A 90 16.23 -5.26 -7.17
C ASP A 90 16.18 -3.74 -7.44
N ASN A 91 17.22 -3.23 -8.12
CA ASN A 91 17.32 -1.81 -8.48
C ASN A 91 16.12 -1.34 -9.33
N PHE A 92 15.55 -2.20 -10.18
CA PHE A 92 14.38 -1.87 -10.99
C PHE A 92 13.13 -1.69 -10.11
N SER A 93 12.84 -2.65 -9.23
CA SER A 93 11.75 -2.56 -8.26
C SER A 93 11.88 -1.32 -7.38
N ILE A 94 13.10 -0.96 -6.94
CA ILE A 94 13.34 0.25 -6.13
C ILE A 94 12.96 1.52 -6.91
N VAL A 95 13.38 1.64 -8.18
CA VAL A 95 13.04 2.79 -9.04
C VAL A 95 11.52 2.89 -9.26
N ILE A 96 10.86 1.76 -9.54
CA ILE A 96 9.40 1.73 -9.74
C ILE A 96 8.65 2.12 -8.45
N LYS A 97 9.08 1.61 -7.28
CA LYS A 97 8.52 2.02 -5.97
C LYS A 97 8.71 3.51 -5.72
N ALA A 98 9.89 4.06 -6.01
CA ALA A 98 10.16 5.48 -5.88
C ALA A 98 9.24 6.32 -6.79
N MET A 99 9.06 5.90 -8.05
CA MET A 99 8.17 6.57 -9.00
C MET A 99 6.71 6.58 -8.50
N PHE A 100 6.20 5.47 -7.98
CA PHE A 100 4.85 5.39 -7.42
C PHE A 100 4.68 6.25 -6.16
N LEU A 101 5.68 6.30 -5.28
CA LEU A 101 5.65 7.17 -4.10
C LEU A 101 5.63 8.65 -4.48
N ILE A 102 6.45 9.06 -5.46
CA ILE A 102 6.47 10.45 -5.96
C ILE A 102 5.13 10.80 -6.61
N ALA A 103 4.60 9.92 -7.47
CA ALA A 103 3.29 10.12 -8.08
C ALA A 103 2.19 10.26 -7.02
N GLY A 104 2.16 9.36 -6.04
CA GLY A 104 1.24 9.40 -4.91
C GLY A 104 1.33 10.70 -4.12
N TYR A 105 2.55 11.17 -3.85
CA TYR A 105 2.80 12.41 -3.12
C TYR A 105 2.27 13.63 -3.88
N VAL A 106 2.50 13.70 -5.18
CA VAL A 106 1.96 14.77 -6.04
C VAL A 106 0.43 14.74 -6.05
N VAL A 107 -0.19 13.57 -6.14
CA VAL A 107 -1.66 13.45 -6.09
C VAL A 107 -2.21 13.93 -4.75
N VAL A 108 -1.56 13.59 -3.62
CA VAL A 108 -1.95 14.08 -2.29
C VAL A 108 -1.88 15.62 -2.20
N LEU A 109 -0.83 16.24 -2.76
CA LEU A 109 -0.67 17.71 -2.82
C LEU A 109 -1.71 18.40 -3.70
N LEU A 110 -2.05 17.82 -4.86
CA LEU A 110 -3.09 18.35 -5.72
C LEU A 110 -4.48 18.21 -5.09
N SER A 111 -4.70 17.07 -4.43
CA SER A 111 -5.93 16.77 -3.72
C SER A 111 -6.12 17.66 -2.50
N SER A 112 -5.07 17.95 -1.72
CA SER A 112 -5.22 18.80 -0.53
C SER A 112 -5.79 20.18 -0.85
N ASN A 113 -5.39 20.78 -1.98
CA ASN A 113 -5.95 22.05 -2.44
C ASN A 113 -7.41 21.91 -2.92
N HIS A 114 -7.73 20.87 -3.70
CA HIS A 114 -9.09 20.67 -4.22
C HIS A 114 -10.11 20.26 -3.12
N VAL A 115 -9.65 19.55 -2.09
CA VAL A 115 -10.49 19.05 -0.99
C VAL A 115 -10.75 20.13 0.07
N GLU A 116 -9.95 21.19 0.10
CA GLU A 116 -10.16 22.34 1.01
C GLU A 116 -11.36 23.19 0.58
N GLU A 117 -11.62 23.27 -0.72
CA GLU A 117 -12.73 24.05 -1.32
C GLU A 117 -14.09 23.33 -1.24
N GLY A 118 -14.11 22.02 -0.99
CA GLY A 118 -15.33 21.21 -0.89
C GLY A 118 -15.58 20.68 0.53
N GLU A 119 -16.84 20.72 0.99
CA GLU A 119 -17.32 20.22 2.30
C GLU A 119 -17.29 18.68 2.45
N TYR A 120 -16.31 18.00 1.86
CA TYR A 120 -16.36 16.55 1.66
C TYR A 120 -15.60 15.75 2.72
N TRP A 121 -15.96 14.46 2.84
CA TRP A 121 -15.40 13.49 3.78
C TRP A 121 -13.95 13.15 3.43
N ARG A 122 -13.05 14.04 3.86
CA ARG A 122 -11.61 14.06 3.59
C ARG A 122 -10.88 12.74 3.86
N GLY A 123 -11.23 12.02 4.93
CA GLY A 123 -10.43 10.87 5.36
C GLY A 123 -10.62 9.60 4.54
N GLU A 124 -11.86 9.27 4.17
CA GLU A 124 -12.14 8.12 3.29
C GLU A 124 -11.37 8.24 1.96
N TYR A 125 -11.30 9.45 1.39
CA TYR A 125 -10.54 9.71 0.17
C TYR A 125 -9.04 9.39 0.34
N TYR A 126 -8.40 9.89 1.40
CA TYR A 126 -6.97 9.63 1.64
C TYR A 126 -6.70 8.16 1.98
N PHE A 127 -7.63 7.48 2.66
CA PHE A 127 -7.53 6.05 2.92
C PHE A 127 -7.58 5.23 1.61
N LEU A 128 -8.55 5.48 0.74
CA LEU A 128 -8.67 4.80 -0.56
C LEU A 128 -7.46 5.10 -1.45
N LEU A 129 -6.95 6.34 -1.44
CA LEU A 129 -5.76 6.71 -2.18
C LEU A 129 -4.51 5.98 -1.67
N LEU A 130 -4.26 5.97 -0.35
CA LEU A 130 -3.11 5.28 0.24
C LEU A 130 -3.17 3.77 0.03
N SER A 131 -4.35 3.15 0.12
CA SER A 131 -4.52 1.71 -0.17
C SER A 131 -4.18 1.37 -1.62
N SER A 132 -4.55 2.24 -2.57
CA SER A 132 -4.20 2.09 -3.98
C SER A 132 -2.68 2.15 -4.20
N ILE A 133 -1.98 3.06 -3.50
CA ILE A 133 -0.51 3.18 -3.55
C ILE A 133 0.16 1.95 -2.95
N LEU A 134 -0.33 1.44 -1.82
CA LEU A 134 0.19 0.22 -1.22
C LEU A 134 0.12 -0.96 -2.21
N GLY A 135 -0.99 -1.11 -2.95
CA GLY A 135 -1.11 -2.11 -4.01
C GLY A 135 -0.09 -1.93 -5.15
N MET A 136 0.13 -0.70 -5.61
CA MET A 136 1.15 -0.39 -6.63
C MET A 136 2.57 -0.72 -6.15
N VAL A 137 2.89 -0.43 -4.88
CA VAL A 137 4.20 -0.74 -4.29
C VAL A 137 4.41 -2.24 -4.13
N MET A 138 3.38 -3.00 -3.71
CA MET A 138 3.46 -4.46 -3.67
C MET A 138 3.66 -5.07 -5.07
N MET A 139 2.96 -4.55 -6.09
CA MET A 139 3.10 -5.00 -7.47
C MET A 139 4.54 -4.86 -7.99
N ALA A 140 5.25 -3.79 -7.59
CA ALA A 140 6.61 -3.53 -8.05
C ALA A 140 7.65 -4.60 -7.63
N SER A 141 7.38 -5.39 -6.58
CA SER A 141 8.27 -6.46 -6.09
C SER A 141 7.75 -7.88 -6.33
N ALA A 142 6.59 -8.02 -6.97
CA ALA A 142 6.01 -9.31 -7.30
C ALA A 142 6.70 -9.95 -8.51
N ARG A 143 7.13 -11.22 -8.38
CA ARG A 143 7.74 -11.99 -9.48
C ARG A 143 6.91 -13.18 -9.96
N ASP A 144 5.77 -13.43 -9.34
CA ASP A 144 4.83 -14.47 -9.72
C ASP A 144 3.49 -13.88 -10.17
N LEU A 145 2.83 -14.53 -11.13
CA LEU A 145 1.56 -14.07 -11.74
C LEU A 145 0.46 -13.94 -10.70
N ILE A 146 0.42 -14.84 -9.71
CA ILE A 146 -0.58 -14.82 -8.65
C ILE A 146 -0.40 -13.57 -7.79
N SER A 147 0.84 -13.23 -7.44
CA SER A 147 1.15 -12.04 -6.61
C SER A 147 0.83 -10.75 -7.36
N ILE A 148 1.12 -10.69 -8.67
CA ILE A 148 0.76 -9.56 -9.52
C ILE A 148 -0.76 -9.40 -9.59
N PHE A 149 -1.51 -10.50 -9.78
CA PHE A 149 -2.98 -10.47 -9.82
C PHE A 149 -3.58 -9.98 -8.51
N VAL A 150 -3.10 -10.48 -7.36
CA VAL A 150 -3.57 -10.04 -6.05
C VAL A 150 -3.28 -8.56 -5.82
N ALA A 151 -2.10 -8.06 -6.23
CA ALA A 151 -1.78 -6.65 -6.13
C ALA A 151 -2.69 -5.78 -7.03
N LEU A 152 -3.01 -6.25 -8.25
CA LEU A 152 -3.94 -5.59 -9.17
C LEU A 152 -5.38 -5.54 -8.62
N GLU A 153 -5.86 -6.60 -7.99
CA GLU A 153 -7.17 -6.59 -7.33
C GLU A 153 -7.18 -5.63 -6.13
N PHE A 154 -6.11 -5.64 -5.33
CA PHE A 154 -5.99 -4.76 -4.17
C PHE A 154 -5.94 -3.27 -4.57
N LEU A 155 -5.35 -2.92 -5.72
CA LEU A 155 -5.33 -1.54 -6.21
C LEU A 155 -6.60 -1.15 -6.98
N SER A 156 -7.28 -2.09 -7.63
CA SER A 156 -8.45 -1.79 -8.46
C SER A 156 -9.69 -1.47 -7.63
N ILE A 157 -9.93 -2.19 -6.53
CA ILE A 157 -11.08 -1.95 -5.64
C ILE A 157 -11.14 -0.50 -5.13
N PRO A 158 -10.09 0.05 -4.47
CA PRO A 158 -10.11 1.44 -4.02
C PRO A 158 -10.12 2.45 -5.17
N ALA A 159 -9.46 2.15 -6.29
CA ALA A 159 -9.51 2.99 -7.48
C ALA A 159 -10.92 3.08 -8.08
N TYR A 160 -11.67 1.97 -8.11
CA TYR A 160 -13.07 1.95 -8.54
C TYR A 160 -13.96 2.74 -7.58
N MET A 161 -13.73 2.65 -6.27
CA MET A 161 -14.46 3.47 -5.29
C MET A 161 -14.20 4.97 -5.50
N LEU A 162 -12.94 5.37 -5.70
CA LEU A 162 -12.58 6.77 -5.99
C LEU A 162 -13.22 7.27 -7.30
N ALA A 163 -13.28 6.42 -8.33
CA ALA A 163 -13.93 6.77 -9.61
C ALA A 163 -15.46 6.87 -9.48
N ALA A 164 -16.09 5.98 -8.70
CA ALA A 164 -17.51 6.02 -8.41
C ALA A 164 -17.89 7.27 -7.60
N TRP A 165 -17.01 7.70 -6.70
CA TRP A 165 -17.20 8.92 -5.89
C TRP A 165 -17.36 10.15 -6.77
N ARG A 166 -16.47 10.34 -7.77
CA ARG A 166 -16.56 11.48 -8.71
C ARG A 166 -17.82 11.48 -9.58
N LYS A 167 -18.48 10.34 -9.79
CA LYS A 167 -19.76 10.29 -10.52
C LYS A 167 -20.94 10.83 -9.71
N ARG A 168 -20.87 10.83 -8.38
CA ARG A 168 -21.90 11.41 -7.52
C ARG A 168 -21.94 12.94 -7.64
N ASP A 169 -20.82 13.57 -7.98
CA ASP A 169 -20.67 15.03 -8.08
C ASP A 169 -21.30 15.66 -9.34
N ILE A 170 -21.33 14.97 -10.48
CA ILE A 170 -21.59 15.67 -11.77
C ILE A 170 -23.09 15.93 -12.07
N LYS A 171 -24.02 15.59 -11.16
CA LYS A 171 -25.47 15.79 -11.44
C LYS A 171 -26.44 15.84 -10.24
N SER A 172 -25.99 15.85 -8.99
CA SER A 172 -26.89 15.45 -7.88
C SER A 172 -27.50 16.57 -7.01
N ASN A 173 -27.46 17.84 -7.40
CA ASN A 173 -28.31 18.84 -6.72
C ASN A 173 -29.21 19.71 -7.62
N GLU A 174 -29.02 19.74 -8.95
CA GLU A 174 -29.90 20.54 -9.82
C GLU A 174 -30.93 19.73 -10.61
N ALA A 175 -30.74 18.42 -10.81
CA ALA A 175 -31.68 17.60 -11.58
C ALA A 175 -32.77 16.92 -10.73
N GLY A 176 -32.65 16.92 -9.40
CA GLY A 176 -33.62 16.28 -8.49
C GLY A 176 -34.78 17.17 -8.06
N ILE A 177 -34.57 18.49 -8.00
CA ILE A 177 -35.54 19.42 -7.40
C ILE A 177 -36.51 20.05 -8.41
N ASN A 178 -36.26 19.91 -9.72
CA ASN A 178 -37.03 20.60 -10.76
C ASN A 178 -37.97 19.70 -11.58
N THR A 179 -38.26 18.48 -11.11
CA THR A 179 -39.16 17.54 -11.84
C THR A 179 -40.34 17.05 -10.99
N SER A 180 -40.67 17.73 -9.89
CA SER A 180 -41.87 17.44 -9.11
C SER A 180 -42.48 18.72 -8.54
N CYS A 181 -43.04 19.54 -9.41
CA CYS A 181 -44.33 20.19 -9.20
C CYS A 181 -44.89 20.70 -10.53
#